data_AF-A0A3A0FTY3-F1
#
_entry.id   AF-A0A3A0FTY3-F1
#
_cell.length_a   1.000
_cell.length_b   1.000
_cell.length_c   1.000
_cell.angle_alpha   90.00
_cell.angle_beta   90.00
_cell.angle_gamma   90.00
#
_symmetry.space_group_name_H-M   'P 1'
#
loop_
_entity.id
_entity.type
_entity.pdbx_description
1 polymer ?
#
loop_
_entity_poly.entity_id
_entity_poly.type
_entity_poly.pdbx_seq_one_letter_code
_entity_poly.pdbx_strand_id
1 'polypeptide(L)'
;MADFLSMYSIQHWLASCPQGYLAGTEFGHAPHEREPGLVLEDPLLREQAIGTTVQLVVGERCALAASSGLVNAAPDEASKCFLATQTLDEARHVEVFSQRLQDLGVKRSELEDTIRQFANPNLVRFAEVLLEKVDRKDFVAGVVGQNIVLEGMAFSVFEMMHAGMQDVNPKFAHTLSGTIADERRHVGFGENRIGSLIAQHPEKKPEIERMQKEMSYWMLATFADSFRNSPAREEMRKLRANLSGYGSAPAKWQGADLTALEPAEMERLLADTVLKEFKVRLGRIGIEYQTPAQP
;
A
#
# COMPACT_ATOMS: atom_id res chain seq x y z
N MET A 1 31.92 5.94 6.40
CA MET A 1 30.47 5.65 6.37
C MET A 1 30.15 5.28 4.94
N ALA A 2 29.55 4.12 4.67
CA ALA A 2 29.08 3.83 3.31
C ALA A 2 28.11 4.92 2.89
N ASP A 3 28.20 5.40 1.65
CA ASP A 3 27.25 6.37 1.11
C ASP A 3 25.87 5.70 1.07
N PHE A 4 25.00 6.01 2.04
CA PHE A 4 23.67 5.43 2.16
C PHE A 4 22.89 5.53 0.84
N LEU A 5 23.10 6.61 0.09
CA LEU A 5 22.41 6.86 -1.19
C LEU A 5 22.89 5.93 -2.30
N SER A 6 24.06 5.29 -2.17
CA SER A 6 24.54 4.29 -3.14
C SER A 6 23.63 3.05 -3.23
N MET A 7 22.92 2.73 -2.14
CA MET A 7 21.89 1.68 -2.11
C MET A 7 20.63 2.05 -2.91
N TYR A 8 20.46 3.32 -3.28
CA TYR A 8 19.32 3.83 -4.03
C TYR A 8 19.71 4.29 -5.44
N SER A 9 20.86 3.84 -5.93
CA SER A 9 21.27 4.06 -7.32
C SER A 9 20.39 3.27 -8.28
N ILE A 10 20.22 3.78 -9.51
CA ILE A 10 19.51 3.08 -10.59
C ILE A 10 20.13 1.69 -10.85
N GLN A 11 21.46 1.57 -10.74
CA GLN A 11 22.13 0.28 -10.93
C GLN A 11 21.75 -0.74 -9.85
N HIS A 12 21.63 -0.31 -8.59
CA HIS A 12 21.15 -1.17 -7.52
C HIS A 12 19.68 -1.55 -7.73
N TRP A 13 18.85 -0.57 -8.13
CA TRP A 13 17.45 -0.83 -8.47
C TRP A 13 17.32 -1.86 -9.58
N LEU A 14 18.05 -1.72 -10.70
CA LEU A 14 18.06 -2.69 -11.82
C LEU A 14 18.41 -4.11 -11.36
N ALA A 15 19.47 -4.23 -10.54
CA ALA A 15 19.98 -5.52 -10.09
C ALA A 15 19.04 -6.21 -9.08
N SER A 16 18.36 -5.43 -8.24
CA SER A 16 17.51 -5.95 -7.16
C SER A 16 16.04 -6.14 -7.58
N CYS A 17 15.50 -5.23 -8.39
CA CYS A 17 14.09 -5.23 -8.80
C CYS A 17 13.88 -6.03 -10.10
N PRO A 18 14.07 -5.48 -11.32
CA PRO A 18 13.74 -6.20 -12.56
C PRO A 18 14.64 -7.41 -12.83
N GLN A 19 15.90 -7.39 -12.37
CA GLN A 19 16.84 -8.53 -12.53
C GLN A 19 16.92 -9.42 -11.27
N GLY A 20 16.25 -9.02 -10.19
CA GLY A 20 16.21 -9.75 -8.93
C GLY A 20 14.84 -10.37 -8.71
N TYR A 21 14.05 -9.84 -7.77
CA TYR A 21 12.81 -10.50 -7.36
C TYR A 21 11.68 -10.45 -8.39
N LEU A 22 11.75 -9.59 -9.42
CA LEU A 22 10.78 -9.60 -10.53
C LEU A 22 11.23 -10.46 -11.71
N ALA A 23 12.44 -11.03 -11.68
CA ALA A 23 12.96 -11.81 -12.79
C ALA A 23 12.07 -13.04 -13.07
N GLY A 24 11.64 -13.19 -14.32
CA GLY A 24 10.80 -14.32 -14.75
C GLY A 24 9.32 -14.21 -14.35
N THR A 25 8.90 -13.08 -13.79
CA THR A 25 7.49 -12.81 -13.48
C THR A 25 6.76 -12.14 -14.65
N GLU A 26 5.45 -12.34 -14.72
CA GLU A 26 4.52 -11.57 -15.56
C GLU A 26 3.53 -10.89 -14.61
N PHE A 27 3.44 -9.56 -14.64
CA PHE A 27 2.66 -8.78 -13.68
C PHE A 27 2.93 -9.12 -12.19
N GLY A 28 4.18 -9.47 -11.86
CA GLY A 28 4.63 -9.76 -10.50
C GLY A 28 4.32 -11.16 -9.97
N HIS A 29 3.79 -12.05 -10.82
CA HIS A 29 3.51 -13.45 -10.45
C HIS A 29 4.03 -14.42 -11.54
N ALA A 30 3.97 -15.73 -11.32
CA ALA A 30 4.41 -16.68 -12.35
C ALA A 30 3.39 -16.74 -13.50
N PRO A 31 3.81 -16.86 -14.78
CA PRO A 31 2.91 -16.76 -15.94
C PRO A 31 1.74 -17.76 -15.99
N HIS A 32 1.82 -18.87 -15.25
CA HIS A 32 0.80 -19.91 -15.20
C HIS A 32 -0.24 -19.70 -14.08
N GLU A 33 0.00 -18.77 -13.16
CA GLU A 33 -0.89 -18.53 -12.03
C GLU A 33 -2.15 -17.78 -12.45
N ARG A 34 -3.29 -18.11 -11.83
CA ARG A 34 -4.61 -17.58 -12.18
C ARG A 34 -5.38 -17.18 -10.91
N GLU A 35 -6.37 -16.30 -11.06
CA GLU A 35 -7.32 -16.06 -9.97
C GLU A 35 -8.07 -17.36 -9.64
N PRO A 36 -8.38 -17.63 -8.36
CA PRO A 36 -9.08 -18.85 -7.97
C PRO A 36 -10.47 -18.94 -8.60
N GLY A 37 -10.85 -20.11 -9.12
CA GLY A 37 -12.19 -20.34 -9.70
C GLY A 37 -13.32 -19.95 -8.73
N LEU A 38 -13.15 -20.25 -7.44
CA LEU A 38 -14.09 -19.86 -6.38
C LEU A 38 -14.38 -18.36 -6.35
N VAL A 39 -13.36 -17.52 -6.54
CA VAL A 39 -13.51 -16.05 -6.58
C VAL A 39 -14.17 -15.60 -7.88
N LEU A 40 -13.92 -16.30 -9.00
CA LEU A 40 -14.47 -15.93 -10.30
C LEU A 40 -15.94 -16.33 -10.48
N GLU A 41 -16.34 -17.44 -9.85
CA GLU A 41 -17.66 -18.05 -9.96
C GLU A 41 -18.68 -17.47 -8.96
N ASP A 42 -18.22 -17.07 -7.76
CA ASP A 42 -19.08 -16.46 -6.75
C ASP A 42 -19.15 -14.92 -6.95
N PRO A 43 -20.33 -14.35 -7.29
CA PRO A 43 -20.45 -12.92 -7.57
C PRO A 43 -20.07 -12.03 -6.39
N LEU A 44 -20.35 -12.46 -5.16
CA LEU A 44 -20.13 -11.68 -3.95
C LEU A 44 -18.63 -11.67 -3.58
N LEU A 45 -17.95 -12.82 -3.71
CA LEU A 45 -16.49 -12.88 -3.55
C LEU A 45 -15.77 -12.08 -4.63
N ARG A 46 -16.25 -12.15 -5.88
CA ARG A 46 -15.69 -11.39 -7.00
C ARG A 46 -15.84 -9.89 -6.80
N GLU A 47 -17.03 -9.44 -6.41
CA GLU A 47 -17.30 -8.03 -6.12
C GLU A 47 -16.42 -7.52 -4.98
N GLN A 48 -16.25 -8.30 -3.90
CA GLN A 48 -15.33 -7.94 -2.82
C GLN A 48 -13.88 -7.83 -3.32
N ALA A 49 -13.41 -8.81 -4.11
CA ALA A 49 -12.05 -8.79 -4.66
C ALA A 49 -11.81 -7.58 -5.57
N ILE A 50 -12.82 -7.20 -6.38
CA ILE A 50 -12.80 -5.98 -7.20
C ILE A 50 -12.70 -4.76 -6.28
N GLY A 51 -13.59 -4.62 -5.29
CA GLY A 51 -13.61 -3.47 -4.39
C GLY A 51 -12.30 -3.28 -3.63
N THR A 52 -11.70 -4.37 -3.12
CA THR A 52 -10.38 -4.35 -2.50
C THR A 52 -9.28 -3.95 -3.50
N THR A 53 -9.29 -4.51 -4.70
CA THR A 53 -8.27 -4.18 -5.73
C THR A 53 -8.39 -2.73 -6.19
N VAL A 54 -9.60 -2.17 -6.25
CA VAL A 54 -9.81 -0.74 -6.53
C VAL A 54 -9.13 0.15 -5.48
N GLN A 55 -9.20 -0.19 -4.19
CA GLN A 55 -8.50 0.61 -3.17
C GLN A 55 -6.98 0.62 -3.41
N LEU A 56 -6.41 -0.51 -3.81
CA LEU A 56 -5.00 -0.59 -4.17
C LEU A 56 -4.70 0.32 -5.36
N VAL A 57 -5.45 0.20 -6.47
CA VAL A 57 -5.27 1.05 -7.65
C VAL A 57 -5.37 2.54 -7.31
N VAL A 58 -6.31 2.95 -6.45
CA VAL A 58 -6.46 4.35 -6.02
C VAL A 58 -5.25 4.81 -5.19
N GLY A 59 -4.80 3.99 -4.24
CA GLY A 59 -3.60 4.26 -3.44
C GLY A 59 -2.35 4.41 -4.32
N GLU A 60 -2.13 3.47 -5.25
CA GLU A 60 -0.98 3.49 -6.15
C GLU A 60 -1.02 4.64 -7.16
N ARG A 61 -2.21 5.03 -7.63
CA ARG A 61 -2.36 6.25 -8.46
C ARG A 61 -1.97 7.51 -7.69
N CYS A 62 -2.29 7.57 -6.40
CA CYS A 62 -1.84 8.65 -5.53
C CYS A 62 -0.31 8.64 -5.38
N ALA A 63 0.29 7.48 -5.07
CA ALA A 63 1.74 7.33 -4.94
C ALA A 63 2.49 7.67 -6.25
N LEU A 64 1.96 7.24 -7.39
CA LEU A 64 2.49 7.57 -8.71
C LEU A 64 2.45 9.08 -8.99
N ALA A 65 1.32 9.73 -8.72
CA ALA A 65 1.19 11.18 -8.90
C ALA A 65 2.11 11.96 -7.95
N ALA A 66 2.19 11.52 -6.69
CA ALA A 66 3.05 12.15 -5.69
C ALA A 66 4.53 11.99 -6.04
N SER A 67 4.99 10.77 -6.34
CA SER A 67 6.40 10.48 -6.67
C SER A 67 6.84 11.25 -7.90
N SER A 68 6.03 11.24 -8.96
CA SER A 68 6.34 11.93 -10.22
C SER A 68 6.43 13.45 -10.04
N GLY A 69 5.57 14.05 -9.20
CA GLY A 69 5.68 15.46 -8.84
C GLY A 69 6.93 15.75 -7.99
N LEU A 70 7.26 14.88 -7.04
CA LEU A 70 8.42 15.02 -6.15
C LEU A 70 9.75 14.92 -6.89
N VAL A 71 9.86 14.15 -7.98
CA VAL A 71 11.04 14.13 -8.86
C VAL A 71 11.44 15.55 -9.29
N ASN A 72 10.47 16.39 -9.63
CA ASN A 72 10.71 17.78 -10.05
C ASN A 72 11.00 18.73 -8.87
N ALA A 73 10.59 18.37 -7.66
CA ALA A 73 10.83 19.14 -6.44
C ALA A 73 12.09 18.69 -5.67
N ALA A 74 12.77 17.64 -6.13
CA ALA A 74 13.90 17.05 -5.44
C ALA A 74 15.04 18.07 -5.19
N PRO A 75 15.59 18.13 -3.96
CA PRO A 75 16.60 19.13 -3.58
C PRO A 75 18.01 18.76 -4.08
N ASP A 76 18.22 17.50 -4.45
CA ASP A 76 19.49 16.99 -4.94
C ASP A 76 19.29 15.83 -5.92
N GLU A 77 20.37 15.52 -6.64
CA GLU A 77 20.36 14.53 -7.72
C GLU A 77 20.14 13.10 -7.22
N ALA A 78 20.61 12.78 -6.01
CA ALA A 78 20.44 11.44 -5.45
C ALA A 78 18.98 11.17 -5.07
N SER A 79 18.31 12.15 -4.45
CA SER A 79 16.88 12.09 -4.15
C SER A 79 16.06 12.00 -5.44
N LYS A 80 16.45 12.76 -6.47
CA LYS A 80 15.81 12.71 -7.79
C LYS A 80 15.96 11.33 -8.44
N CYS A 81 17.16 10.75 -8.42
CA CYS A 81 17.43 9.42 -8.97
C CYS A 81 16.59 8.35 -8.28
N PHE A 82 16.52 8.38 -6.93
CA PHE A 82 15.68 7.48 -6.17
C PHE A 82 14.19 7.64 -6.54
N LEU A 83 13.68 8.87 -6.51
CA LEU A 83 12.28 9.15 -6.82
C LEU A 83 11.90 8.73 -8.25
N ALA A 84 12.82 8.82 -9.21
CA ALA A 84 12.58 8.32 -10.56
C ALA A 84 12.37 6.80 -10.60
N THR A 85 13.14 6.04 -9.81
CA THR A 85 12.93 4.59 -9.67
C THR A 85 11.63 4.28 -8.95
N GLN A 86 11.31 5.04 -7.89
CA GLN A 86 10.06 4.91 -7.17
C GLN A 86 8.86 5.19 -8.08
N THR A 87 8.88 6.26 -8.88
CA THR A 87 7.82 6.55 -9.85
C THR A 87 7.58 5.40 -10.84
N LEU A 88 8.64 4.71 -11.25
CA LEU A 88 8.51 3.54 -12.11
C LEU A 88 7.91 2.34 -11.36
N ASP A 89 8.31 2.13 -10.10
CA ASP A 89 7.72 1.10 -9.24
C ASP A 89 6.21 1.37 -9.03
N GLU A 90 5.80 2.60 -8.70
CA GLU A 90 4.37 2.94 -8.54
C GLU A 90 3.58 2.83 -9.85
N ALA A 91 4.19 3.20 -10.98
CA ALA A 91 3.57 3.00 -12.29
C ALA A 91 3.29 1.52 -12.56
N ARG A 92 4.25 0.65 -12.21
CA ARG A 92 4.07 -0.81 -12.29
C ARG A 92 3.02 -1.28 -11.29
N HIS A 93 2.95 -0.76 -10.07
CA HIS A 93 1.92 -1.13 -9.10
C HIS A 93 0.51 -0.83 -9.63
N VAL A 94 0.30 0.35 -10.20
CA VAL A 94 -0.95 0.70 -10.89
C VAL A 94 -1.25 -0.29 -12.01
N GLU A 95 -0.25 -0.66 -12.83
CA GLU A 95 -0.41 -1.62 -13.92
C GLU A 95 -0.84 -3.01 -13.42
N VAL A 96 -0.11 -3.59 -12.46
CA VAL A 96 -0.39 -4.96 -12.00
C VAL A 96 -1.73 -5.08 -11.29
N PHE A 97 -2.14 -4.07 -10.50
CA PHE A 97 -3.46 -4.10 -9.86
C PHE A 97 -4.59 -3.81 -10.86
N SER A 98 -4.35 -2.98 -11.88
CA SER A 98 -5.30 -2.80 -13.00
C SER A 98 -5.41 -4.07 -13.85
N GLN A 99 -4.32 -4.82 -14.01
CA GLN A 99 -4.35 -6.13 -14.66
C GLN A 99 -5.15 -7.14 -13.84
N ARG A 100 -4.99 -7.16 -12.51
CA ARG A 100 -5.82 -7.99 -11.64
C ARG A 100 -7.32 -7.69 -11.77
N LEU A 101 -7.72 -6.42 -11.91
CA LEU A 101 -9.12 -6.07 -12.17
C LEU A 101 -9.63 -6.73 -13.47
N GLN A 102 -8.80 -6.77 -14.53
CA GLN A 102 -9.15 -7.47 -15.77
C GLN A 102 -9.27 -8.98 -15.56
N ASP A 103 -8.39 -9.57 -14.76
CA ASP A 103 -8.44 -11.01 -14.44
C ASP A 103 -9.68 -11.37 -13.61
N LEU A 104 -10.23 -10.41 -12.86
CA LEU A 104 -11.50 -10.51 -12.14
C LEU A 104 -12.72 -10.21 -13.03
N GLY A 105 -12.52 -9.95 -14.32
CA GLY A 105 -13.58 -9.77 -15.31
C GLY A 105 -13.99 -8.32 -15.59
N VAL A 106 -13.30 -7.32 -15.01
CA VAL A 106 -13.54 -5.90 -15.33
C VAL A 106 -12.97 -5.60 -16.72
N LYS A 107 -13.82 -5.17 -17.66
CA LYS A 107 -13.32 -4.83 -19.00
C LYS A 107 -12.51 -3.53 -18.96
N ARG A 108 -11.51 -3.41 -19.85
CA ARG A 108 -10.72 -2.16 -19.98
C ARG A 108 -11.58 -0.91 -20.19
N SER A 109 -12.68 -1.03 -20.94
CA SER A 109 -13.63 0.07 -21.16
C SER A 109 -14.42 0.48 -19.92
N GLU A 110 -14.53 -0.40 -18.93
CA GLU A 110 -15.30 -0.23 -17.69
C GLU A 110 -14.38 0.12 -16.50
N LEU A 111 -13.06 0.18 -16.71
CA LEU A 111 -12.07 0.35 -15.64
C LEU A 111 -12.31 1.62 -14.82
N GLU A 112 -12.44 2.77 -15.47
CA GLU A 112 -12.62 4.05 -14.76
C GLU A 112 -14.00 4.15 -14.08
N ASP A 113 -15.04 3.55 -14.65
CA ASP A 113 -16.36 3.47 -13.99
C ASP A 113 -16.31 2.58 -12.76
N THR A 114 -15.62 1.45 -12.85
CA THR A 114 -15.41 0.52 -11.73
C THR A 114 -14.62 1.18 -10.61
N ILE A 115 -13.54 1.89 -10.95
CA ILE A 115 -12.75 2.63 -9.96
C ILE A 115 -13.64 3.69 -9.29
N ARG A 116 -14.41 4.47 -10.05
CA ARG A 116 -15.35 5.46 -9.47
C ARG A 116 -16.40 4.84 -8.55
N GLN A 117 -16.93 3.67 -8.92
CA GLN A 117 -17.96 2.99 -8.15
C GLN A 117 -17.45 2.50 -6.79
N PHE A 118 -16.23 1.95 -6.76
CA PHE A 118 -15.70 1.29 -5.57
C PHE A 118 -14.70 2.13 -4.77
N ALA A 119 -14.14 3.21 -5.31
CA ALA A 119 -13.15 4.04 -4.61
C ALA A 119 -13.71 4.56 -3.28
N ASN A 120 -12.99 4.33 -2.18
CA ASN A 120 -13.37 4.88 -0.89
C ASN A 120 -13.15 6.41 -0.90
N PRO A 121 -14.18 7.21 -0.57
CA PRO A 121 -14.07 8.68 -0.56
C PRO A 121 -13.03 9.20 0.44
N ASN A 122 -12.80 8.51 1.56
CA ASN A 122 -11.77 8.87 2.54
C ASN A 122 -10.36 8.71 1.93
N LEU A 123 -10.12 7.65 1.14
CA LEU A 123 -8.85 7.47 0.44
C LEU A 123 -8.63 8.54 -0.65
N VAL A 124 -9.71 8.98 -1.30
CA VAL A 124 -9.64 10.12 -2.24
C VAL A 124 -9.28 11.41 -1.50
N ARG A 125 -9.90 11.69 -0.35
CA ARG A 125 -9.53 12.86 0.49
C ARG A 125 -8.10 12.78 1.00
N PHE A 126 -7.65 11.60 1.42
CA PHE A 126 -6.25 11.36 1.77
C PHE A 126 -5.31 11.78 0.63
N ALA A 127 -5.62 11.35 -0.59
CA ALA A 127 -4.80 11.65 -1.76
C ALA A 127 -4.76 13.15 -2.08
N GLU A 128 -5.90 13.85 -1.98
CA GLU A 128 -5.97 15.30 -2.17
C GLU A 128 -5.02 16.06 -1.23
N VAL A 129 -4.99 15.68 0.06
CA VAL A 129 -4.12 16.33 1.07
C VAL A 129 -2.64 16.15 0.70
N LEU A 130 -2.24 14.96 0.28
CA LEU A 130 -0.86 14.69 -0.15
C LEU A 130 -0.50 15.48 -1.41
N LEU A 131 -1.35 15.38 -2.44
CA LEU A 131 -1.08 15.98 -3.75
C LEU A 131 -1.08 17.51 -3.70
N GLU A 132 -1.83 18.14 -2.79
CA GLU A 132 -1.73 19.58 -2.53
C GLU A 132 -0.30 20.00 -2.13
N LYS A 133 0.39 19.19 -1.31
CA LYS A 133 1.78 19.48 -0.90
C LYS A 133 2.75 19.31 -2.06
N VAL A 134 2.56 18.27 -2.84
CA VAL A 134 3.38 17.98 -4.02
C VAL A 134 3.23 19.07 -5.08
N ASP A 135 2.00 19.52 -5.36
CA ASP A 135 1.71 20.61 -6.31
C ASP A 135 2.39 21.93 -5.91
N ARG A 136 2.41 22.23 -4.60
CA ARG A 136 3.15 23.37 -4.05
C ARG A 136 4.67 23.22 -4.06
N LYS A 137 5.17 22.09 -4.55
CA LYS A 137 6.60 21.71 -4.54
C LYS A 137 7.19 21.72 -3.13
N ASP A 138 6.36 21.44 -2.11
CA ASP A 138 6.85 21.26 -0.75
C ASP A 138 7.46 19.86 -0.64
N PHE A 139 8.73 19.77 -1.03
CA PHE A 139 9.43 18.50 -1.08
C PHE A 139 9.39 17.76 0.26
N VAL A 140 9.69 18.46 1.37
CA VAL A 140 9.80 17.84 2.70
C VAL A 140 8.44 17.31 3.17
N ALA A 141 7.38 18.12 3.03
CA ALA A 141 6.03 17.66 3.38
C ALA A 141 5.58 16.52 2.46
N GLY A 142 5.83 16.62 1.16
CA GLY A 142 5.44 15.60 0.19
C GLY A 142 6.14 14.25 0.42
N VAL A 143 7.46 14.22 0.66
CA VAL A 143 8.16 12.94 0.96
C VAL A 143 7.74 12.35 2.30
N VAL A 144 7.43 13.15 3.32
CA VAL A 144 6.85 12.63 4.57
C VAL A 144 5.48 12.03 4.31
N GLY A 145 4.62 12.77 3.61
CA GLY A 145 3.26 12.33 3.31
C GLY A 145 3.25 11.06 2.46
N GLN A 146 4.15 10.93 1.49
CA GLN A 146 4.27 9.75 0.66
C GLN A 146 4.97 8.59 1.40
N ASN A 147 6.25 8.72 1.75
CA ASN A 147 7.04 7.58 2.21
C ASN A 147 6.76 7.14 3.66
N ILE A 148 6.26 8.05 4.50
CA ILE A 148 6.02 7.75 5.92
C ILE A 148 4.53 7.56 6.19
N VAL A 149 3.67 8.44 5.67
CA VAL A 149 2.23 8.39 5.94
C VAL A 149 1.51 7.42 4.99
N LEU A 150 1.58 7.61 3.67
CA LEU A 150 0.92 6.72 2.72
C LEU A 150 1.54 5.32 2.76
N GLU A 151 2.79 5.20 2.36
CA GLU A 151 3.47 3.91 2.19
C GLU A 151 3.72 3.24 3.54
N GLY A 152 4.15 4.01 4.55
CA GLY A 152 4.38 3.47 5.90
C GLY A 152 3.12 2.89 6.56
N MET A 153 1.94 3.43 6.27
CA MET A 153 0.66 2.85 6.75
C MET A 153 0.18 1.71 5.83
N ALA A 154 0.24 1.90 4.50
CA ALA A 154 -0.15 0.89 3.52
C ALA A 154 0.70 -0.38 3.60
N PHE A 155 1.97 -0.27 4.01
CA PHE A 155 2.90 -1.39 4.16
C PHE A 155 2.32 -2.53 5.02
N SER A 156 1.72 -2.19 6.17
CA SER A 156 1.14 -3.19 7.07
C SER A 156 -0.11 -3.84 6.46
N VAL A 157 -0.87 -3.09 5.65
CA VAL A 157 -2.03 -3.60 4.91
C VAL A 157 -1.58 -4.61 3.87
N PHE A 158 -0.52 -4.30 3.10
CA PHE A 158 0.04 -5.25 2.14
C PHE A 158 0.55 -6.51 2.81
N GLU A 159 1.26 -6.42 3.95
CA GLU A 159 1.71 -7.61 4.68
C GLU A 159 0.55 -8.46 5.20
N MET A 160 -0.51 -7.84 5.71
CA MET A 160 -1.72 -8.55 6.14
C MET A 160 -2.40 -9.25 4.96
N MET A 161 -2.58 -8.54 3.84
CA MET A 161 -3.21 -9.08 2.63
C MET A 161 -2.38 -10.23 2.06
N HIS A 162 -1.06 -10.06 1.99
CA HIS A 162 -0.14 -11.10 1.56
C HIS A 162 -0.30 -12.36 2.40
N ALA A 163 -0.19 -12.23 3.74
CA ALA A 163 -0.35 -13.35 4.67
C ALA A 163 -1.73 -14.04 4.53
N GLY A 164 -2.80 -13.26 4.34
CA GLY A 164 -4.16 -13.78 4.15
C GLY A 164 -4.40 -14.49 2.82
N MET A 165 -3.57 -14.23 1.80
CA MET A 165 -3.77 -14.70 0.43
C MET A 165 -2.84 -15.84 0.02
N GLN A 166 -1.78 -16.14 0.79
CA GLN A 166 -0.77 -17.14 0.41
C GLN A 166 -1.37 -18.48 -0.04
N ASP A 167 -2.33 -19.00 0.72
CA ASP A 167 -2.95 -20.30 0.42
C ASP A 167 -4.16 -20.19 -0.51
N VAL A 168 -4.95 -19.12 -0.38
CA VAL A 168 -6.26 -19.01 -1.05
C VAL A 168 -6.20 -18.32 -2.40
N ASN A 169 -5.18 -17.49 -2.64
CA ASN A 169 -4.92 -16.83 -3.91
C ASN A 169 -3.40 -16.59 -4.08
N PRO A 170 -2.62 -17.65 -4.36
CA PRO A 170 -1.17 -17.56 -4.50
C PRO A 170 -0.73 -16.53 -5.54
N LYS A 171 -1.45 -16.43 -6.67
CA LYS A 171 -1.22 -15.41 -7.71
C LYS A 171 -1.17 -14.01 -7.10
N PHE A 172 -2.21 -13.64 -6.35
CA PHE A 172 -2.28 -12.32 -5.75
C PHE A 172 -1.25 -12.12 -4.64
N ALA A 173 -0.97 -13.15 -3.84
CA ALA A 173 0.11 -13.10 -2.85
C ALA A 173 1.48 -12.87 -3.50
N HIS A 174 1.79 -13.51 -4.63
CA HIS A 174 3.04 -13.27 -5.34
C HIS A 174 3.11 -11.86 -5.94
N THR A 175 2.02 -11.35 -6.54
CA THR A 175 1.95 -9.94 -6.98
C THR A 175 2.23 -8.98 -5.82
N LEU A 176 1.63 -9.21 -4.64
CA LEU A 176 1.87 -8.42 -3.44
C LEU A 176 3.31 -8.54 -2.93
N SER A 177 3.95 -9.70 -3.08
CA SER A 177 5.33 -9.92 -2.62
C SER A 177 6.31 -8.99 -3.33
N GLY A 178 6.13 -8.79 -4.64
CA GLY A 178 6.88 -7.80 -5.42
C GLY A 178 6.69 -6.41 -4.85
N THR A 179 5.44 -5.93 -4.80
CA THR A 179 5.07 -4.61 -4.25
C THR A 179 5.63 -4.38 -2.84
N ILE A 180 5.54 -5.36 -1.94
CA ILE A 180 6.11 -5.26 -0.58
C ILE A 180 7.63 -5.07 -0.63
N ALA A 181 8.34 -5.70 -1.57
CA ALA A 181 9.77 -5.50 -1.72
C ALA A 181 10.12 -4.08 -2.20
N ASP A 182 9.28 -3.48 -3.06
CA ASP A 182 9.36 -2.07 -3.46
C ASP A 182 9.13 -1.14 -2.28
N GLU A 183 8.01 -1.31 -1.57
CA GLU A 183 7.64 -0.48 -0.42
C GLU A 183 8.68 -0.50 0.70
N ARG A 184 9.36 -1.64 0.92
CA ARG A 184 10.49 -1.70 1.87
C ARG A 184 11.61 -0.74 1.50
N ARG A 185 11.92 -0.59 0.21
CA ARG A 185 12.91 0.40 -0.24
C ARG A 185 12.37 1.81 -0.12
N HIS A 186 11.11 2.03 -0.47
CA HIS A 186 10.51 3.36 -0.44
C HIS A 186 10.45 3.94 0.97
N VAL A 187 9.89 3.18 1.90
CA VAL A 187 9.88 3.51 3.34
C VAL A 187 11.31 3.66 3.87
N GLY A 188 12.22 2.76 3.48
CA GLY A 188 13.62 2.81 3.90
C GLY A 188 14.35 4.08 3.44
N PHE A 189 14.08 4.56 2.22
CA PHE A 189 14.60 5.85 1.76
C PHE A 189 14.04 6.98 2.63
N GLY A 190 12.73 6.96 2.86
CA GLY A 190 12.04 7.92 3.72
C GLY A 190 12.69 8.03 5.10
N GLU A 191 12.83 6.92 5.82
CA GLU A 191 13.37 6.92 7.19
C GLU A 191 14.78 7.52 7.31
N ASN A 192 15.64 7.25 6.33
CA ASN A 192 17.05 7.65 6.39
C ASN A 192 17.31 9.03 5.80
N ARG A 193 16.55 9.45 4.78
CA ARG A 193 16.72 10.77 4.16
C ARG A 193 15.93 11.85 4.89
N ILE A 194 14.68 11.56 5.25
CA ILE A 194 13.73 12.56 5.77
C ILE A 194 14.17 13.09 7.13
N GLY A 195 14.69 12.25 8.03
CA GLY A 195 15.16 12.71 9.34
C GLY A 195 16.21 13.83 9.23
N SER A 196 17.12 13.71 8.25
CA SER A 196 18.11 14.76 7.98
C SER A 196 17.49 16.05 7.42
N LEU A 197 16.47 15.94 6.56
CA LEU A 197 15.75 17.09 6.00
C LEU A 197 14.94 17.83 7.08
N ILE A 198 14.27 17.09 7.96
CA ILE A 198 13.54 17.65 9.11
C ILE A 198 14.49 18.37 10.07
N ALA A 199 15.68 17.83 10.30
CA ALA A 199 16.68 18.48 11.14
C ALA A 199 17.24 19.77 10.51
N GLN A 200 17.33 19.84 9.18
CA GLN A 200 17.74 21.03 8.43
C GLN A 200 16.62 22.08 8.33
N HIS A 201 15.37 21.64 8.36
CA HIS A 201 14.16 22.46 8.24
C HIS A 201 13.23 22.30 9.45
N PRO A 202 13.67 22.61 10.68
CA PRO A 202 12.84 22.44 11.88
C PRO A 202 11.55 23.28 11.84
N GLU A 203 11.54 24.38 11.08
CA GLU A 203 10.37 25.24 10.85
C GLU A 203 9.22 24.50 10.13
N LYS A 204 9.50 23.41 9.41
CA LYS A 204 8.51 22.61 8.71
C LYS A 204 7.74 21.66 9.61
N LYS A 205 8.27 21.31 10.80
CA LYS A 205 7.66 20.32 11.69
C LYS A 205 6.18 20.58 12.00
N PRO A 206 5.77 21.80 12.41
CA PRO A 206 4.36 22.02 12.76
C PRO A 206 3.41 21.84 11.57
N GLU A 207 3.86 22.14 10.35
CA GLU A 207 3.06 21.89 9.15
C GLU A 207 2.93 20.39 8.86
N ILE A 208 4.03 19.66 8.97
CA ILE A 208 4.10 18.22 8.73
C ILE A 208 3.25 17.46 9.75
N GLU A 209 3.27 17.86 11.01
CA GLU A 209 2.44 17.31 12.08
C GLU A 209 0.95 17.53 11.83
N ARG A 210 0.55 18.71 11.33
CA ARG A 210 -0.84 18.97 10.93
C ARG A 210 -1.26 18.11 9.75
N MET A 211 -0.43 18.03 8.72
CA MET A 211 -0.66 17.20 7.54
C MET A 211 -0.76 15.72 7.94
N GLN A 212 0.17 15.22 8.75
CA GLN A 212 0.16 13.86 9.27
C GLN A 212 -1.14 13.56 10.01
N LYS A 213 -1.58 14.46 10.91
CA LYS A 213 -2.84 14.31 11.64
C LYS A 213 -4.02 14.10 10.69
N GLU A 214 -4.15 14.99 9.71
CA GLU A 214 -5.24 14.97 8.74
C GLU A 214 -5.21 13.72 7.87
N MET A 215 -4.05 13.39 7.29
CA MET A 215 -3.89 12.18 6.47
C MET A 215 -4.17 10.91 7.28
N SER A 216 -3.72 10.84 8.54
CA SER A 216 -3.97 9.66 9.38
C SER A 216 -5.45 9.45 9.67
N TYR A 217 -6.23 10.52 9.84
CA TYR A 217 -7.68 10.44 9.96
C TYR A 217 -8.30 9.73 8.76
N TRP A 218 -8.00 10.21 7.55
CA TRP A 218 -8.59 9.68 6.32
C TRP A 218 -8.17 8.24 6.03
N MET A 219 -6.91 7.90 6.32
CA MET A 219 -6.41 6.53 6.15
C MET A 219 -7.10 5.55 7.14
N LEU A 220 -7.21 5.92 8.41
CA LEU A 220 -7.88 5.08 9.41
C LEU A 220 -9.38 4.93 9.12
N ALA A 221 -10.04 5.99 8.63
CA ALA A 221 -11.43 5.91 8.16
C ALA A 221 -11.59 4.92 6.99
N THR A 222 -10.65 4.93 6.05
CA THR A 222 -10.61 3.97 4.93
C THR A 222 -10.50 2.52 5.42
N PHE A 223 -9.66 2.28 6.44
CA PHE A 223 -9.56 0.95 7.04
C PHE A 223 -10.86 0.55 7.72
N ALA A 224 -11.43 1.41 8.57
CA ALA A 224 -12.68 1.15 9.26
C ALA A 224 -13.81 0.77 8.27
N ASP A 225 -13.95 1.52 7.18
CA ASP A 225 -14.94 1.23 6.12
C ASP A 225 -14.73 -0.15 5.48
N SER A 226 -13.47 -0.60 5.34
CA SER A 226 -13.14 -1.90 4.74
C SER A 226 -13.59 -3.10 5.59
N PHE A 227 -13.83 -2.91 6.89
CA PHE A 227 -14.32 -3.96 7.80
C PHE A 227 -15.80 -3.86 8.13
N ARG A 228 -16.48 -2.77 7.76
CA ARG A 228 -17.93 -2.60 8.00
C ARG A 228 -18.74 -3.55 7.11
N ASN A 229 -19.50 -4.45 7.74
CA ASN A 229 -20.58 -5.25 7.14
C ASN A 229 -20.26 -5.85 5.75
N SER A 230 -19.16 -6.62 5.62
CA SER A 230 -18.84 -7.33 4.37
C SER A 230 -19.55 -8.70 4.32
N PRO A 231 -20.61 -8.89 3.50
CA PRO A 231 -21.34 -10.17 3.42
C PRO A 231 -20.46 -11.28 2.83
N ALA A 232 -19.46 -10.90 2.04
CA ALA A 232 -18.53 -11.79 1.37
C ALA A 232 -17.60 -12.56 2.32
N ARG A 233 -17.30 -12.01 3.51
CA ARG A 233 -16.57 -12.77 4.55
C ARG A 233 -17.39 -13.91 5.11
N GLU A 234 -18.66 -13.66 5.40
CA GLU A 234 -19.56 -14.70 5.88
C GLU A 234 -19.74 -15.79 4.82
N GLU A 235 -19.79 -15.41 3.55
CA GLU A 235 -19.84 -16.36 2.44
C GLU A 235 -18.55 -17.19 2.34
N MET A 236 -17.37 -16.56 2.40
CA MET A 236 -16.09 -17.25 2.44
C MET A 236 -15.99 -18.21 3.64
N ARG A 237 -16.53 -17.84 4.81
CA ARG A 237 -16.56 -18.69 6.00
C ARG A 237 -17.41 -19.94 5.76
N LYS A 238 -18.60 -19.79 5.17
CA LYS A 238 -19.47 -20.92 4.79
C LYS A 238 -18.80 -21.83 3.77
N LEU A 239 -18.19 -21.25 2.73
CA LEU A 239 -17.48 -22.01 1.70
C LEU A 239 -16.31 -22.80 2.28
N ARG A 240 -15.51 -22.20 3.17
CA ARG A 240 -14.44 -22.90 3.90
C ARG A 240 -14.96 -24.01 4.80
N ALA A 241 -16.06 -23.78 5.51
CA ALA A 241 -16.68 -24.82 6.34
C ALA A 241 -17.16 -26.02 5.50
N ASN A 242 -17.67 -25.76 4.29
CA ASN A 242 -18.10 -26.80 3.35
C ASN A 242 -16.91 -27.53 2.69
N LEU A 243 -15.76 -26.87 2.56
CA LEU A 243 -14.51 -27.41 2.00
C LEU A 243 -13.60 -28.09 3.04
N SER A 244 -14.03 -28.19 4.30
CA SER A 244 -13.27 -28.66 5.49
C SER A 244 -12.70 -30.09 5.43
N GLY A 245 -12.76 -30.77 4.28
CA GLY A 245 -11.91 -31.93 3.97
C GLY A 245 -10.48 -31.58 3.53
N TYR A 246 -10.19 -30.33 3.16
CA TYR A 246 -8.85 -29.86 2.80
C TYR A 246 -8.39 -28.80 3.81
N GLY A 247 -7.46 -29.16 4.69
CA GLY A 247 -6.88 -28.24 5.66
C GLY A 247 -6.11 -27.11 4.96
N SER A 248 -6.63 -25.88 5.00
CA SER A 248 -5.81 -24.69 4.71
C SER A 248 -4.90 -24.42 5.91
N ALA A 249 -3.65 -24.03 5.68
CA ALA A 249 -2.80 -23.64 6.79
C ALA A 249 -3.35 -22.33 7.41
N PRO A 250 -3.13 -22.12 8.72
CA PRO A 250 -3.53 -20.87 9.36
C PRO A 250 -2.75 -19.71 8.75
N ALA A 251 -3.46 -18.69 8.26
CA ALA A 251 -2.88 -17.47 7.72
C ALA A 251 -2.40 -16.59 8.87
N LYS A 252 -1.13 -16.75 9.28
CA LYS A 252 -0.59 -16.05 10.45
C LYS A 252 -0.06 -14.66 10.10
N TRP A 253 -0.49 -13.66 10.84
CA TRP A 253 0.06 -12.30 10.77
C TRP A 253 0.04 -11.64 12.15
N GLN A 254 1.16 -11.02 12.55
CA GLN A 254 1.32 -10.40 13.87
C GLN A 254 0.94 -11.31 15.05
N GLY A 255 1.20 -12.61 14.93
CA GLY A 255 0.90 -13.61 15.96
C GLY A 255 -0.56 -14.09 16.02
N ALA A 256 -1.45 -13.54 15.19
CA ALA A 256 -2.84 -13.95 15.08
C ALA A 256 -3.08 -14.81 13.83
N ASP A 257 -4.12 -15.66 13.87
CA ASP A 257 -4.61 -16.40 12.71
C ASP A 257 -5.75 -15.62 12.05
N LEU A 258 -5.46 -15.02 10.89
CA LEU A 258 -6.41 -14.20 10.14
C LEU A 258 -7.65 -14.98 9.68
N THR A 259 -7.58 -16.32 9.61
CA THR A 259 -8.72 -17.15 9.22
C THR A 259 -9.76 -17.33 10.32
N ALA A 260 -9.36 -17.08 11.58
CA ALA A 260 -10.17 -17.32 12.77
C ALA A 260 -10.70 -16.03 13.43
N LEU A 261 -10.19 -14.86 13.03
CA LEU A 261 -10.60 -13.58 13.63
C LEU A 261 -11.95 -13.08 13.12
N GLU A 262 -12.77 -12.60 14.04
CA GLU A 262 -13.98 -11.85 13.70
C GLU A 262 -13.62 -10.48 13.07
N PRO A 263 -14.50 -9.86 12.26
CA PRO A 263 -14.20 -8.61 11.55
C PRO A 263 -13.68 -7.48 12.46
N ALA A 264 -14.31 -7.29 13.63
CA ALA A 264 -13.90 -6.26 14.58
C ALA A 264 -12.54 -6.56 15.26
N GLU A 265 -12.17 -7.83 15.38
CA GLU A 265 -10.86 -8.21 15.92
C GLU A 265 -9.76 -7.98 14.88
N MET A 266 -10.05 -8.27 13.61
CA MET A 266 -9.13 -8.01 12.52
C MET A 266 -8.94 -6.52 12.26
N GLU A 267 -10.01 -5.72 12.32
CA GLU A 267 -9.95 -4.26 12.23
C GLU A 267 -9.03 -3.70 13.32
N ARG A 268 -9.24 -4.12 14.58
CA ARG A 268 -8.41 -3.70 15.71
C ARG A 268 -6.96 -4.14 15.54
N LEU A 269 -6.70 -5.38 15.14
CA LEU A 269 -5.34 -5.88 14.91
C LEU A 269 -4.62 -5.07 13.84
N LEU A 270 -5.29 -4.76 12.72
CA LEU A 270 -4.73 -3.93 11.66
C LEU A 270 -4.46 -2.51 12.16
N ALA A 271 -5.45 -1.87 12.78
CA ALA A 271 -5.33 -0.51 13.28
C ALA A 271 -4.21 -0.37 14.30
N ASP A 272 -4.12 -1.28 15.28
CA ASP A 272 -3.08 -1.29 16.30
C ASP A 272 -1.68 -1.50 15.69
N THR A 273 -1.56 -2.42 14.72
CA THR A 273 -0.30 -2.67 14.02
C THR A 273 0.14 -1.45 13.22
N VAL A 274 -0.76 -0.91 12.38
CA VAL A 274 -0.46 0.28 11.56
C VAL A 274 -0.07 1.44 12.45
N LEU A 275 -0.84 1.75 13.49
CA LEU A 275 -0.58 2.87 14.38
C LEU A 275 0.74 2.71 15.15
N LYS A 276 1.04 1.49 15.61
CA LYS A 276 2.30 1.20 16.29
C LYS A 276 3.49 1.45 15.37
N GLU A 277 3.50 0.82 14.20
CA GLU A 277 4.61 0.94 13.25
C GLU A 277 4.74 2.37 12.73
N PHE A 278 3.61 3.03 12.43
CA PHE A 278 3.60 4.41 11.99
C PHE A 278 4.19 5.39 13.02
N LYS A 279 3.84 5.25 14.31
CA LYS A 279 4.44 6.04 15.40
C LYS A 279 5.95 5.82 15.49
N VAL A 280 6.42 4.58 15.34
CA VAL A 280 7.85 4.27 15.34
C VAL A 280 8.56 4.99 14.18
N ARG A 281 7.98 4.97 12.98
CA ARG A 281 8.55 5.64 11.79
C ARG A 281 8.62 7.16 11.96
N LEU A 282 7.56 7.80 12.44
CA LEU A 282 7.56 9.23 12.74
C LEU A 282 8.63 9.60 13.78
N GLY A 283 8.77 8.79 14.84
CA GLY A 283 9.79 9.00 15.86
C GLY A 283 11.21 8.95 15.31
N ARG A 284 11.51 8.03 14.36
CA ARG A 284 12.83 7.91 13.71
C ARG A 284 13.22 9.17 12.93
N ILE A 285 12.26 9.92 12.41
CA ILE A 285 12.50 11.16 11.66
C ILE A 285 12.31 12.43 12.50
N GLY A 286 12.04 12.30 13.80
CA GLY A 286 11.90 13.43 14.72
C GLY A 286 10.60 14.22 14.55
N ILE A 287 9.53 13.56 14.11
CA ILE A 287 8.16 14.09 14.04
C ILE A 287 7.32 13.44 15.13
N GLU A 288 6.56 14.24 15.87
CA GLU A 288 5.65 13.71 16.90
C GLU A 288 4.32 13.31 16.28
N TYR A 289 3.86 12.09 16.57
CA TYR A 289 2.54 11.63 16.13
C TYR A 289 1.44 12.49 16.74
N GLN A 290 0.68 13.13 15.87
CA GLN A 290 -0.52 13.87 16.22
C GLN A 290 -1.73 12.97 16.07
N THR A 291 -2.39 12.68 17.18
CA THR A 291 -3.62 11.88 17.19
C THR A 291 -4.74 12.64 16.47
N PRO A 292 -5.35 12.07 15.41
CA PRO A 292 -6.52 12.66 14.76
C PRO A 292 -7.75 12.61 15.67
N ALA A 293 -8.81 13.33 15.32
CA ALA A 293 -10.12 13.03 15.87
C ALA A 293 -10.49 11.58 15.50
N GLN A 294 -11.32 10.89 16.30
CA GLN A 294 -11.79 9.57 15.90
C GLN A 294 -12.58 9.67 14.58
N PRO A 295 -12.24 8.85 13.56
CA PRO A 295 -13.03 8.74 12.34
C PRO A 295 -14.40 8.11 12.55
#